data_AF-A0A133VIS2-F1
#
_entry.id   AF-A0A133VIS2-F1
#
_cell.length_a   1.000
_cell.length_b   1.000
_cell.length_c   1.000
_cell.angle_alpha   90.00
_cell.angle_beta   90.00
_cell.angle_gamma   90.00
#
_symmetry.space_group_name_H-M   'P 1'
#
loop_
_entity.id
_entity.type
_entity.pdbx_description
1 polymer ?
#
loop_
_entity_poly.entity_id
_entity_poly.type
_entity_poly.pdbx_seq_one_letter_code
_entity_poly.pdbx_strand_id
1 'polypeptide(L)' 'ISKIKKKHGGIDLYTSSSKLAEDLARFLKKKYGGKMDKSAELIGQTEDGEEKYRVTVVARLPF' A
#
# COMPACT_ATOMS: atom_id res chain seq x y z
N ILE A 1 -6.64 -6.67 -7.14
CA ILE A 1 -5.49 -7.21 -6.37
C ILE A 1 -4.74 -8.16 -7.29
N SER A 2 -3.43 -8.01 -7.45
CA SER A 2 -2.63 -8.80 -8.39
C SER A 2 -1.83 -9.91 -7.72
N LYS A 3 -1.48 -9.77 -6.44
CA LYS A 3 -0.75 -10.79 -5.68
C LYS A 3 -0.99 -10.64 -4.19
N ILE A 4 -0.96 -11.76 -3.47
CA ILE A 4 -0.99 -11.83 -2.02
C ILE A 4 0.24 -12.63 -1.56
N LYS A 5 0.97 -12.14 -0.57
CA LYS A 5 2.08 -12.88 0.07
C LYS A 5 1.90 -12.89 1.58
N LYS A 6 2.04 -14.06 2.20
CA LYS A 6 2.13 -14.17 3.66
C LYS A 6 3.55 -13.81 4.11
N LYS A 7 3.65 -13.07 5.21
CA LYS A 7 4.91 -12.67 5.85
C LYS A 7 4.80 -12.90 7.36
N HIS A 8 5.93 -12.95 8.04
CA HIS A 8 5.92 -12.93 9.49
C HIS A 8 5.24 -11.62 9.96
N GLY A 9 4.23 -11.73 10.82
CA GLY A 9 3.48 -10.57 11.32
C GLY A 9 2.36 -10.03 10.42
N GLY A 10 2.06 -10.66 9.26
CA GLY A 10 0.92 -10.23 8.44
C GLY A 10 0.91 -10.70 6.98
N ILE A 11 0.31 -9.88 6.11
CA ILE A 11 0.19 -10.13 4.68
C ILE A 11 0.56 -8.89 3.87
N ASP A 12 1.19 -9.12 2.72
CA ASP A 12 1.38 -8.09 1.70
C ASP A 12 0.34 -8.27 0.59
N LEU A 13 -0.38 -7.20 0.26
CA LEU A 13 -1.32 -7.14 -0.84
C LEU A 13 -0.76 -6.23 -1.94
N TYR A 14 -0.54 -6.78 -3.13
CA TYR A 14 -0.11 -6.01 -4.28
C TYR A 14 -1.33 -5.60 -5.11
N THR A 15 -1.42 -4.31 -5.43
CA THR A 15 -2.49 -3.72 -6.23
C THR A 15 -1.91 -2.96 -7.42
N SER A 16 -2.67 -2.86 -8.51
CA SER A 16 -2.34 -2.01 -9.65
C SER A 16 -2.70 -0.54 -9.44
N SER A 17 -3.32 -0.21 -8.30
CA SER A 17 -3.81 1.13 -7.98
C SER A 17 -3.43 1.50 -6.55
N SER A 18 -2.79 2.65 -6.39
CA SER A 18 -2.47 3.26 -5.10
C SER A 18 -3.74 3.63 -4.33
N LYS A 19 -4.77 4.13 -5.02
CA LYS A 19 -6.06 4.48 -4.42
C LYS A 19 -6.73 3.26 -3.76
N LEU A 20 -6.73 2.11 -4.44
CA LEU A 20 -7.24 0.87 -3.86
C LEU A 20 -6.45 0.45 -2.61
N ALA A 21 -5.12 0.56 -2.64
CA ALA A 21 -4.29 0.23 -1.47
C ALA A 21 -4.63 1.12 -0.26
N GLU A 22 -4.82 2.42 -0.50
CA GLU A 22 -5.22 3.35 0.56
C GLU A 22 -6.64 3.11 1.08
N ASP A 23 -7.60 2.84 0.20
CA ASP A 23 -8.99 2.57 0.60
C ASP A 23 -9.09 1.31 1.47
N LEU A 24 -8.32 0.27 1.14
CA LEU A 24 -8.18 -0.93 1.98
C LEU A 24 -7.54 -0.62 3.35
N ALA A 25 -6.45 0.15 3.37
CA ALA A 25 -5.80 0.53 4.62
C ALA A 25 -6.71 1.40 5.52
N ARG A 26 -7.45 2.35 4.93
CA ARG A 26 -8.47 3.16 5.62
C ARG A 26 -9.58 2.29 6.21
N PHE A 27 -10.06 1.31 5.45
CA PHE A 27 -11.06 0.35 5.92
C PHE A 27 -10.55 -0.43 7.14
N LEU A 28 -9.33 -0.98 7.07
CA LEU A 28 -8.72 -1.72 8.18
C LEU A 28 -8.54 -0.83 9.42
N LYS A 29 -8.04 0.39 9.25
CA LYS A 29 -7.91 1.37 10.33
C LYS A 29 -9.26 1.66 10.98
N LYS A 30 -10.30 1.94 10.19
CA LYS A 30 -11.66 2.24 10.68
C LYS A 30 -12.26 1.06 11.44
N LYS A 31 -12.05 -0.17 10.94
CA LYS A 31 -12.64 -1.38 11.52
C LYS A 31 -11.97 -1.85 12.80
N TYR A 32 -10.65 -1.68 12.92
CA TYR A 32 -9.86 -2.32 13.96
C TYR A 32 -9.07 -1.35 14.86
N GLY A 33 -9.04 -0.05 14.59
CA GLY A 33 -8.41 0.93 15.48
C GLY A 33 -6.88 1.06 15.37
N GLY A 34 -6.32 0.89 14.17
CA GLY A 34 -4.87 0.84 13.94
C GLY A 34 -4.17 2.14 13.50
N LYS A 35 -2.87 2.03 13.20
CA LYS A 35 -2.07 3.08 12.56
C LYS A 35 -1.94 2.82 11.06
N MET A 36 -1.88 3.91 10.29
CA MET A 36 -1.65 3.86 8.85
C MET A 36 -0.45 4.74 8.52
N ASP A 37 0.43 4.24 7.68
CA ASP A 37 1.59 4.97 7.14
C ASP A 37 1.64 4.81 5.61
N LYS A 38 2.20 5.78 4.91
CA LYS A 38 2.30 5.80 3.45
C LYS A 38 3.68 6.30 3.04
N SER A 39 4.31 5.57 2.13
CA SER A 39 5.52 5.99 1.43
C SER A 39 5.34 5.89 -0.08
N ALA A 40 6.10 6.72 -0.80
CA ALA A 40 6.20 6.68 -2.24
C ALA A 40 7.68 6.68 -2.64
N GLU A 41 8.04 5.82 -3.57
CA GLU A 41 9.38 5.68 -4.11
C GLU A 41 9.33 5.87 -5.62
N LEU A 42 10.15 6.77 -6.17
CA LEU A 42 10.31 6.92 -7.61
C LEU A 42 11.00 5.66 -8.16
N ILE A 43 10.33 4.91 -9.04
CA ILE A 43 10.84 3.66 -9.62
C ILE A 43 11.20 3.78 -11.10
N GLY A 44 10.98 4.95 -11.68
CA GLY A 44 11.37 5.25 -13.04
C GLY A 44 10.73 6.52 -13.55
N GLN A 45 11.18 6.94 -14.72
CA GLN A 45 10.63 8.05 -15.48
C GLN A 45 10.53 7.61 -16.94
N THR A 46 9.48 8.00 -17.64
CA THR A 46 9.34 7.77 -19.08
C THR A 46 10.16 8.79 -19.87
N GLU A 47 10.40 8.54 -21.15
CA GLU A 47 11.18 9.45 -22.01
C GLU A 47 10.54 10.83 -22.16
N ASP A 48 9.20 10.90 -22.08
CA ASP A 48 8.39 12.14 -22.06
C ASP A 48 8.29 12.80 -20.68
N GLY A 49 8.98 12.25 -19.66
CA GLY A 49 9.16 12.87 -18.35
C GLY A 49 8.13 12.45 -17.29
N GLU A 50 7.18 11.56 -17.60
CA GLU A 50 6.24 11.06 -16.60
C GLU A 50 6.93 10.17 -15.56
N GLU A 51 6.77 10.54 -14.30
CA GLU A 51 7.36 9.81 -13.18
C GLU A 51 6.47 8.64 -12.74
N LYS A 52 7.09 7.47 -12.60
CA LYS A 52 6.44 6.26 -12.09
C LYS A 52 6.82 6.06 -10.63
N TYR A 53 5.82 6.02 -9.77
CA TYR A 53 5.99 5.81 -8.34
C TYR A 53 5.47 4.45 -7.89
N ARG A 54 6.22 3.78 -7.01
CA ARG A 54 5.71 2.70 -6.18
C ARG A 54 5.18 3.29 -4.88
N VAL A 55 3.88 3.17 -4.67
CA VAL A 55 3.22 3.56 -3.42
C VAL A 55 3.08 2.34 -2.51
N THR A 56 3.53 2.48 -1.27
CA THR A 56 3.36 1.48 -0.21
C THR A 56 2.50 2.07 0.89
N VAL A 57 1.46 1.35 1.30
CA VAL A 57 0.60 1.73 2.43
C VAL A 57 0.68 0.63 3.48
N VAL A 58 1.06 1.00 4.70
CA VAL A 58 1.20 0.08 5.84
C VAL A 58 0.03 0.31 6.78
N ALA A 59 -0.78 -0.73 7.00
CA ALA A 59 -1.79 -0.75 8.05
C ALA A 59 -1.31 -1.63 9.20
N ARG A 60 -1.03 -1.03 10.36
CA ARG A 60 -0.67 -1.75 11.60
C ARG A 60 -1.89 -1.82 12.50
N LEU A 61 -2.35 -3.03 12.76
CA LEU A 61 -3.46 -3.30 13.67
C LEU A 61 -2.96 -3.23 15.13
N PRO A 62 -3.82 -2.86 16.10
CA PRO A 62 -3.41 -2.57 17.47
C PRO A 62 -3.41 -3.81 18.39
N PHE A 63 -2.64 -4.84 18.04
CA PHE A 63 -2.50 -6.07 18.82
C PHE A 63 -1.07 -6.38 19.21
#